data_AF-A0A8K0CIL2-F1
#
_entry.id   AF-A0A8K0CIL2-F1
#
_cell.length_a   1.000
_cell.length_b   1.000
_cell.length_c   1.000
_cell.angle_alpha   90.00
_cell.angle_beta   90.00
_cell.angle_gamma   90.00
#
_symmetry.space_group_name_H-M   'P 1'
#
loop_
_entity.id
_entity.type
_entity.pdbx_description
1 polymer ?
#
loop_
_entity_poly.entity_id
_entity_poly.type
_entity_poly.pdbx_seq_one_letter_code
_entity_poly.pdbx_strand_id
1 'polypeptide(L)'
;MEDYEGLTINTIDTSSQSICKLLTKVLQAATETRSELRELRTMFESGHKQNKSNSHRFEELKTLLPLQSINAMENLERSIKSDAAKKDLFRQYIQSIGGNGYKDNINRIYKHVFSNSMACGCSWLGQKNNYRLVDKELIEIIKEVVLNSHNIQLKQFEFVSSEWFRHAKQRLLREK
;
A
#
# COMPACT_ATOMS: atom_id res chain seq x y z
N MET A 1 -69.07 -23.00 26.07
CA MET A 1 -68.70 -22.77 24.66
C MET A 1 -67.93 -21.46 24.49
N GLU A 2 -67.83 -20.59 25.50
CA GLU A 2 -67.11 -19.30 25.45
C GLU A 2 -65.59 -19.38 25.76
N ASP A 3 -65.11 -20.40 26.50
CA ASP A 3 -63.68 -20.48 26.89
C ASP A 3 -62.70 -20.87 25.78
N TYR A 4 -63.18 -21.41 24.65
CA TYR A 4 -62.32 -21.88 23.55
C TYR A 4 -61.96 -20.76 22.55
N GLU A 5 -62.77 -19.70 22.46
CA GLU A 5 -62.51 -18.52 21.62
C GLU A 5 -61.49 -17.57 22.27
N GLY A 6 -61.50 -17.43 23.60
CA GLY A 6 -60.53 -16.61 24.34
C GLY A 6 -59.09 -17.16 24.30
N LEU A 7 -58.92 -18.49 24.23
CA LEU A 7 -57.60 -19.12 24.15
C LEU A 7 -56.97 -18.99 22.75
N THR A 8 -57.78 -19.06 21.69
CA THR A 8 -57.35 -18.92 20.29
C THR A 8 -56.97 -17.47 19.96
N ILE A 9 -57.71 -16.48 20.46
CA ILE A 9 -57.38 -15.06 20.25
C ILE A 9 -56.05 -14.67 20.94
N ASN A 10 -55.83 -15.10 22.19
CA ASN A 10 -54.59 -14.81 22.92
C ASN A 10 -53.34 -15.49 22.32
N THR A 11 -53.47 -16.69 21.76
CA THR A 11 -52.36 -17.38 21.08
C THR A 11 -52.02 -16.76 19.72
N ILE A 12 -53.01 -16.25 18.99
CA ILE A 12 -52.82 -15.50 17.74
C ILE A 12 -52.11 -14.16 18.02
N ASP A 13 -52.50 -13.44 19.08
CA ASP A 13 -51.89 -12.17 19.47
C ASP A 13 -50.41 -12.33 19.90
N THR A 14 -50.13 -13.37 20.70
CA THR A 14 -48.75 -13.70 21.13
C THR A 14 -47.86 -14.09 19.94
N SER A 15 -48.41 -14.82 18.96
CA SER A 15 -47.71 -15.20 17.73
C SER A 15 -47.45 -13.98 16.83
N SER A 16 -48.45 -13.10 16.68
CA SER A 16 -48.34 -11.83 15.96
C SER A 16 -47.25 -10.93 16.56
N GLN A 17 -47.22 -10.80 17.88
CA GLN A 17 -46.21 -9.99 18.57
C GLN A 17 -44.79 -10.57 18.43
N SER A 18 -44.68 -11.90 18.37
CA SER A 18 -43.41 -12.59 18.12
C SER A 18 -42.91 -12.36 16.69
N ILE A 19 -43.81 -12.42 15.71
CA ILE A 19 -43.51 -12.12 14.29
C ILE A 19 -43.07 -10.65 14.14
N CYS A 20 -43.78 -9.71 14.75
CA CYS A 20 -43.42 -8.30 14.73
C CYS A 20 -42.01 -8.06 15.30
N LYS A 21 -41.67 -8.67 16.44
CA LYS A 21 -40.32 -8.59 17.03
C LYS A 21 -39.25 -9.15 16.08
N LEU A 22 -39.54 -10.26 15.41
CA LEU A 22 -38.61 -10.85 14.43
C LEU A 22 -38.41 -9.92 13.22
N LEU A 23 -39.50 -9.36 12.69
CA LEU A 23 -39.46 -8.40 11.59
C LEU A 23 -38.65 -7.15 11.95
N THR A 24 -38.81 -6.60 13.15
CA THR A 24 -38.02 -5.46 13.62
C THR A 24 -36.52 -5.80 13.65
N LYS A 25 -36.14 -6.98 14.14
CA LYS A 25 -34.75 -7.42 14.17
C LYS A 25 -34.16 -7.58 12.77
N VAL A 26 -34.91 -8.17 11.84
CA VAL A 26 -34.48 -8.30 10.43
C VAL A 26 -34.34 -6.94 9.77
N LEU A 27 -35.27 -6.01 10.03
CA LEU A 27 -35.23 -4.66 9.48
C LEU A 27 -34.02 -3.88 10.01
N GLN A 28 -33.71 -4.03 11.30
CA GLN A 28 -32.55 -3.43 11.95
C GLN A 28 -31.24 -3.96 11.36
N ALA A 29 -31.08 -5.29 11.25
CA ALA A 29 -29.90 -5.88 10.62
C ALA A 29 -29.73 -5.38 9.18
N ALA A 30 -30.82 -5.30 8.41
CA ALA A 30 -30.78 -4.77 7.04
C ALA A 30 -30.41 -3.28 6.98
N THR A 31 -30.79 -2.47 7.98
CA THR A 31 -30.36 -1.06 8.06
C THR A 31 -28.87 -0.94 8.40
N GLU A 32 -28.37 -1.75 9.32
CA GLU A 32 -26.96 -1.77 9.73
C GLU A 32 -26.07 -2.15 8.54
N THR A 33 -26.39 -3.25 7.84
CA THR A 33 -25.67 -3.65 6.62
C THR A 33 -25.68 -2.56 5.54
N ARG A 34 -26.82 -1.86 5.35
CA ARG A 34 -26.88 -0.74 4.40
C ARG A 34 -25.98 0.42 4.81
N SER A 35 -25.87 0.71 6.10
CA SER A 35 -24.98 1.76 6.61
C SER A 35 -23.52 1.41 6.35
N GLU A 36 -23.11 0.20 6.70
CA GLU A 36 -21.74 -0.29 6.46
C GLU A 36 -21.38 -0.25 4.96
N LEU A 37 -22.30 -0.67 4.08
CA LEU A 37 -22.09 -0.61 2.63
C LEU A 37 -21.94 0.83 2.13
N ARG A 38 -22.70 1.78 2.70
CA ARG A 38 -22.59 3.20 2.34
C ARG A 38 -21.23 3.76 2.76
N GLU A 39 -20.76 3.42 3.95
CA GLU A 39 -19.44 3.82 4.45
C GLU A 39 -18.32 3.27 3.55
N LEU A 40 -18.33 1.97 3.25
CA LEU A 40 -17.37 1.36 2.33
C LEU A 40 -17.37 2.04 0.95
N ARG A 41 -18.55 2.35 0.41
CA ARG A 41 -18.68 3.08 -0.86
C ARG A 41 -18.05 4.46 -0.80
N THR A 42 -18.30 5.22 0.28
CA THR A 42 -17.71 6.56 0.45
C THR A 42 -16.18 6.51 0.60
N MET A 43 -15.66 5.51 1.30
CA MET A 43 -14.22 5.26 1.40
C MET A 43 -13.61 4.93 0.02
N PHE A 44 -14.29 4.08 -0.76
CA PHE A 44 -13.84 3.69 -2.10
C PHE A 44 -13.85 4.87 -3.10
N GLU A 45 -14.93 5.65 -3.13
CA GLU A 45 -15.06 6.83 -4.00
C GLU A 45 -13.99 7.89 -3.67
N SER A 46 -13.68 8.06 -2.39
CA SER A 46 -12.63 8.99 -1.94
C SER A 46 -11.24 8.51 -2.36
N GLY A 47 -10.94 7.21 -2.23
CA GLY A 47 -9.69 6.61 -2.73
C GLY A 47 -9.54 6.72 -4.25
N HIS A 48 -10.63 6.57 -5.00
CA HIS A 48 -10.60 6.65 -6.47
C HIS A 48 -10.30 8.09 -6.97
N LYS A 49 -10.83 9.12 -6.30
CA LYS A 49 -10.50 10.53 -6.61
C LYS A 49 -9.02 10.85 -6.36
N GLN A 50 -8.46 10.34 -5.26
CA GLN A 50 -7.03 10.48 -4.95
C GLN A 50 -6.15 9.83 -6.03
N ASN A 51 -6.50 8.62 -6.49
CA ASN A 51 -5.74 7.92 -7.54
C ASN A 51 -5.65 8.70 -8.87
N LYS A 52 -6.71 9.40 -9.30
CA LYS A 52 -6.64 10.23 -10.52
C LYS A 52 -5.72 11.44 -10.36
N SER A 53 -5.78 12.15 -9.23
CA SER A 53 -4.88 13.27 -8.94
C SER A 53 -3.42 12.82 -8.84
N ASN A 54 -3.18 11.68 -8.20
CA ASN A 54 -1.86 11.09 -8.07
C ASN A 54 -1.25 10.69 -9.42
N SER A 55 -2.04 10.28 -10.40
CA SER A 55 -1.54 9.91 -11.72
C SER A 55 -0.72 11.04 -12.37
N HIS A 56 -1.19 12.30 -12.31
CA HIS A 56 -0.45 13.44 -12.84
C HIS A 56 0.82 13.71 -12.03
N ARG A 57 0.71 13.68 -10.69
CA ARG A 57 1.86 13.92 -9.79
C ARG A 57 2.93 12.82 -9.90
N PHE A 58 2.53 11.60 -10.28
CA PHE A 58 3.48 10.53 -10.58
C PHE A 58 4.28 10.79 -11.86
N GLU A 59 3.74 11.53 -12.84
CA GLU A 59 4.50 11.90 -14.03
C GLU A 59 5.70 12.78 -13.66
N GLU A 60 5.54 13.71 -12.71
CA GLU A 60 6.65 14.51 -12.19
C GLU A 60 7.76 13.62 -11.60
N LEU A 61 7.40 12.62 -10.78
CA LEU A 61 8.38 11.66 -10.25
C LEU A 61 9.01 10.80 -11.35
N LYS A 62 8.25 10.39 -12.36
CA LYS A 62 8.77 9.61 -13.50
C LYS A 62 9.77 10.40 -14.34
N THR A 63 9.73 11.73 -14.34
CA THR A 63 10.77 12.54 -15.00
C THR A 63 12.08 12.59 -14.20
N LEU A 64 12.03 12.36 -12.89
CA LEU A 64 13.19 12.35 -11.99
C LEU A 64 13.82 10.95 -11.86
N LEU A 65 13.03 9.91 -12.13
CA LEU A 65 13.38 8.51 -11.96
C LEU A 65 13.54 7.80 -13.33
N PRO A 66 14.41 6.81 -13.46
CA PRO A 66 15.32 6.30 -12.44
C PRO A 66 16.50 7.25 -12.18
N LEU A 67 16.98 7.27 -10.94
CA LEU A 67 18.09 8.10 -10.49
C LEU A 67 19.39 7.68 -11.20
N GLN A 68 20.03 8.63 -11.89
CA GLN A 68 21.21 8.39 -12.72
C GLN A 68 22.55 8.66 -12.02
N SER A 69 22.54 9.31 -10.85
CA SER A 69 23.76 9.67 -10.13
C SER A 69 23.52 9.80 -8.63
N ILE A 70 24.61 9.79 -7.84
CA ILE A 70 24.57 10.02 -6.40
C ILE A 70 24.01 11.43 -6.09
N ASN A 71 24.39 12.45 -6.86
CA ASN A 71 23.86 13.80 -6.69
C ASN A 71 22.33 13.86 -6.90
N ALA A 72 21.79 13.16 -7.91
CA ALA A 72 20.35 13.07 -8.12
C ALA A 72 19.64 12.40 -6.93
N MET A 73 20.23 11.34 -6.38
CA MET A 73 19.74 10.70 -5.17
C MET A 73 19.75 11.63 -3.97
N GLU A 74 20.82 12.40 -3.76
CA GLU A 74 20.90 13.35 -2.65
C GLU A 74 19.93 14.53 -2.79
N ASN A 75 19.65 14.97 -4.01
CA ASN A 75 18.61 15.97 -4.27
C ASN A 75 17.21 15.43 -3.92
N LEU A 76 16.91 14.19 -4.31
CA LEU A 76 15.64 13.54 -3.94
C LEU A 76 15.55 13.34 -2.42
N GLU A 77 16.62 12.83 -1.80
CA GLU A 77 16.73 12.60 -0.35
C GLU A 77 16.50 13.90 0.44
N ARG A 78 17.08 15.03 0.01
CA ARG A 78 16.81 16.34 0.60
C ARG A 78 15.36 16.75 0.42
N SER A 79 14.82 16.57 -0.78
CA SER A 79 13.44 16.96 -1.11
C SER A 79 12.40 16.21 -0.27
N ILE A 80 12.56 14.90 -0.09
CA ILE A 80 11.63 14.09 0.72
C ILE A 80 11.78 14.37 2.23
N LYS A 81 12.95 14.81 2.69
CA LYS A 81 13.16 15.21 4.09
C LYS A 81 12.56 16.59 4.40
N SER A 82 12.60 17.51 3.44
CA SER A 82 12.11 18.87 3.62
C SER A 82 10.60 19.04 3.36
N ASP A 83 10.01 18.16 2.54
CA ASP A 83 8.64 18.31 2.04
C ASP A 83 7.84 17.03 2.26
N ALA A 84 6.92 17.09 3.23
CA ALA A 84 6.04 15.97 3.58
C ALA A 84 5.13 15.56 2.41
N ALA A 85 4.65 16.50 1.60
CA ALA A 85 3.80 16.20 0.46
C ALA A 85 4.56 15.45 -0.64
N LYS A 86 5.86 15.75 -0.82
CA LYS A 86 6.75 14.96 -1.71
C LYS A 86 7.07 13.59 -1.13
N LYS A 87 7.31 13.50 0.19
CA LYS A 87 7.51 12.21 0.87
C LYS A 87 6.31 11.30 0.69
N ASP A 88 5.10 11.80 0.91
CA ASP A 88 3.86 11.04 0.74
C ASP A 88 3.61 10.68 -0.72
N LEU A 89 3.91 11.59 -1.65
CA LEU A 89 3.81 11.28 -3.09
C LEU A 89 4.77 10.16 -3.50
N PHE A 90 6.02 10.20 -3.02
CA PHE A 90 7.00 9.15 -3.26
C PHE A 90 6.53 7.82 -2.66
N ARG A 91 6.04 7.81 -1.41
CA ARG A 91 5.47 6.62 -0.78
C ARG A 91 4.34 6.01 -1.62
N GLN A 92 3.39 6.83 -2.07
CA GLN A 92 2.27 6.39 -2.90
C GLN A 92 2.73 5.84 -4.26
N TYR A 93 3.75 6.48 -4.86
CA TYR A 93 4.36 5.99 -6.09
C TYR A 93 4.96 4.59 -5.88
N ILE A 94 5.76 4.39 -4.82
CA ILE A 94 6.35 3.08 -4.50
C ILE A 94 5.27 2.03 -4.23
N GLN A 95 4.20 2.38 -3.50
CA GLN A 95 3.05 1.50 -3.26
C GLN A 95 2.37 1.06 -4.55
N SER A 96 2.29 1.95 -5.55
CA SER A 96 1.59 1.67 -6.81
C SER A 96 2.30 0.64 -7.72
N ILE A 97 3.60 0.38 -7.50
CA ILE A 97 4.39 -0.51 -8.36
C ILE A 97 3.98 -1.99 -8.18
N GLY A 98 3.81 -2.40 -6.92
CA GLY A 98 3.43 -3.76 -6.53
C GLY A 98 4.36 -4.87 -7.04
N GLY A 99 3.89 -6.12 -6.94
CA GLY A 99 4.60 -7.29 -7.44
C GLY A 99 3.92 -8.59 -7.00
N ASN A 100 4.25 -9.69 -7.67
CA ASN A 100 3.65 -11.01 -7.40
C ASN A 100 4.14 -11.64 -6.08
N GLY A 101 5.11 -11.01 -5.42
CA GLY A 101 5.64 -11.37 -4.11
C GLY A 101 6.74 -10.40 -3.67
N TYR A 102 7.24 -10.52 -2.45
CA TYR A 102 8.18 -9.53 -1.90
C TYR A 102 9.46 -9.34 -2.73
N LYS A 103 10.06 -10.44 -3.24
CA LYS A 103 11.27 -10.35 -4.08
C LYS A 103 11.00 -9.62 -5.39
N ASP A 104 9.89 -9.94 -6.05
CA ASP A 104 9.47 -9.30 -7.29
C ASP A 104 9.18 -7.81 -7.06
N ASN A 105 8.43 -7.49 -6.00
CA ASN A 105 8.10 -6.13 -5.62
C ASN A 105 9.36 -5.28 -5.39
N ILE A 106 10.30 -5.76 -4.55
CA ILE A 106 11.58 -5.07 -4.30
C ILE A 106 12.36 -4.84 -5.62
N ASN A 107 12.46 -5.88 -6.45
CA ASN A 107 13.15 -5.80 -7.74
C ASN A 107 12.52 -4.76 -8.69
N ARG A 108 11.18 -4.72 -8.76
CA ARG A 108 10.44 -3.77 -9.59
C ARG A 108 10.60 -2.35 -9.06
N ILE A 109 10.45 -2.15 -7.76
CA ILE A 109 10.69 -0.87 -7.10
C ILE A 109 12.08 -0.34 -7.44
N TYR A 110 13.13 -1.15 -7.26
CA TYR A 110 14.48 -0.68 -7.52
C TYR A 110 14.78 -0.41 -8.99
N LYS A 111 14.18 -1.15 -9.93
CA LYS A 111 14.26 -0.82 -11.36
C LYS A 111 13.63 0.53 -11.70
N HIS A 112 12.56 0.91 -10.99
CA HIS A 112 11.93 2.21 -11.18
C HIS A 112 12.74 3.33 -10.51
N VAL A 113 13.35 3.09 -9.35
CA VAL A 113 14.02 4.14 -8.57
C VAL A 113 15.47 4.36 -8.99
N PHE A 114 16.21 3.30 -9.34
CA PHE A 114 17.66 3.35 -9.54
C PHE A 114 18.05 2.92 -10.95
N SER A 115 18.92 3.70 -11.60
CA SER A 115 19.58 3.21 -12.81
C SER A 115 20.64 2.18 -12.45
N ASN A 116 20.93 1.25 -13.37
CA ASN A 116 22.01 0.30 -13.15
C ASN A 116 23.39 0.98 -13.09
N SER A 117 23.58 2.09 -13.82
CA SER A 117 24.81 2.88 -13.77
C SER A 117 25.06 3.47 -12.38
N MET A 118 24.04 4.08 -11.78
CA MET A 118 24.14 4.64 -10.43
C MET A 118 24.27 3.54 -9.38
N ALA A 119 23.49 2.47 -9.50
CA ALA A 119 23.51 1.35 -8.57
C ALA A 119 24.88 0.68 -8.45
N CYS A 120 25.72 0.72 -9.51
CA CYS A 120 27.10 0.22 -9.45
C CYS A 120 27.99 0.98 -8.47
N GLY A 121 27.74 2.27 -8.26
CA GLY A 121 28.45 3.12 -7.30
C GLY A 121 27.91 3.02 -5.87
N CYS A 122 26.88 2.20 -5.66
CA CYS A 122 26.20 2.05 -4.37
C CYS A 122 26.46 0.66 -3.77
N SER A 123 26.26 0.54 -2.46
CA SER A 123 26.17 -0.74 -1.78
C SER A 123 25.29 -0.60 -0.54
N TRP A 124 24.76 -1.71 -0.05
CA TRP A 124 23.86 -1.70 1.10
C TRP A 124 24.53 -1.04 2.33
N LEU A 125 25.72 -1.51 2.70
CA LEU A 125 26.46 -1.06 3.90
C LEU A 125 27.59 -0.06 3.64
N GLY A 126 27.83 0.35 2.39
CA GLY A 126 28.94 1.25 2.04
C GLY A 126 30.30 0.56 1.87
N GLN A 127 30.31 -0.73 1.50
CA GLN A 127 31.55 -1.49 1.33
C GLN A 127 32.34 -1.04 0.10
N LYS A 128 33.67 -1.20 0.12
CA LYS A 128 34.58 -0.90 -0.99
C LYS A 128 34.49 0.54 -1.50
N ASN A 129 34.29 1.51 -0.59
CA ASN A 129 34.10 2.93 -0.90
C ASN A 129 32.86 3.24 -1.76
N ASN A 130 31.90 2.32 -1.86
CA ASN A 130 30.62 2.61 -2.49
C ASN A 130 29.73 3.45 -1.58
N TYR A 131 28.82 4.20 -2.18
CA TYR A 131 27.83 4.97 -1.45
C TYR A 131 26.91 4.07 -0.63
N ARG A 132 26.74 4.39 0.66
CA ARG A 132 25.93 3.61 1.61
C ARG A 132 24.45 3.96 1.48
N LEU A 133 23.61 2.93 1.35
CA LEU A 133 22.17 3.09 1.11
C LEU A 133 21.28 2.85 2.33
N VAL A 134 21.68 1.96 3.25
CA VAL A 134 20.79 1.49 4.32
C VAL A 134 20.25 2.61 5.22
N ASP A 135 20.97 3.72 5.38
CA ASP A 135 20.56 4.84 6.25
C ASP A 135 19.82 5.97 5.49
N LYS A 136 19.39 5.73 4.25
CA LYS A 136 18.71 6.75 3.42
C LYS A 136 17.20 6.70 3.65
N GLU A 137 16.58 7.87 3.75
CA GLU A 137 15.15 8.06 3.94
C GLU A 137 14.35 7.44 2.80
N LEU A 138 14.83 7.56 1.56
CA LEU A 138 14.17 6.92 0.42
C LEU A 138 14.14 5.39 0.56
N ILE A 139 15.19 4.78 1.15
CA ILE A 139 15.26 3.34 1.42
C ILE A 139 14.33 2.98 2.59
N GLU A 140 14.24 3.83 3.61
CA GLU A 140 13.28 3.68 4.72
C GLU A 140 11.84 3.63 4.22
N ILE A 141 11.46 4.56 3.33
CA ILE A 141 10.12 4.58 2.72
C ILE A 141 9.85 3.29 1.94
N ILE A 142 10.81 2.85 1.12
CA ILE A 142 10.68 1.59 0.36
C ILE A 142 10.52 0.40 1.31
N LYS A 143 11.31 0.35 2.38
CA LYS A 143 11.24 -0.70 3.41
C LYS A 143 9.87 -0.75 4.05
N GLU A 144 9.36 0.38 4.55
CA GLU A 144 8.03 0.46 5.16
C GLU A 144 6.93 0.01 4.19
N VAL A 145 6.98 0.46 2.94
CA VAL A 145 5.99 0.04 1.92
C VAL A 145 6.02 -1.47 1.70
N VAL A 146 7.20 -2.06 1.58
CA VAL A 146 7.32 -3.51 1.33
C VAL A 146 6.89 -4.32 2.54
N LEU A 147 7.29 -3.94 3.77
CA LEU A 147 6.91 -4.65 5.00
C LEU A 147 5.40 -4.55 5.27
N ASN A 148 4.76 -3.43 4.93
CA ASN A 148 3.31 -3.29 5.05
C ASN A 148 2.54 -4.08 3.98
N SER A 149 3.17 -4.36 2.84
CA SER A 149 2.53 -5.09 1.73
C SER A 149 2.76 -6.60 1.79
N HIS A 150 3.79 -7.06 2.50
CA HIS A 150 4.21 -8.46 2.53
C HIS A 150 4.59 -8.86 3.96
N ASN A 151 4.10 -10.01 4.44
CA ASN A 151 4.48 -10.55 5.74
C ASN A 151 5.89 -11.17 5.71
N ILE A 152 6.93 -10.32 5.78
CA ILE A 152 8.33 -10.73 5.75
C ILE A 152 9.12 -10.14 6.93
N GLN A 153 10.21 -10.80 7.29
CA GLN A 153 11.16 -10.27 8.27
C GLN A 153 12.08 -9.22 7.64
N LEU A 154 12.54 -8.27 8.46
CA LEU A 154 13.50 -7.23 8.05
C LEU A 154 14.73 -7.81 7.32
N LYS A 155 15.31 -8.88 7.87
CA LYS A 155 16.48 -9.56 7.28
C LYS A 155 16.25 -10.02 5.83
N GLN A 156 15.01 -10.38 5.48
CA GLN A 156 14.68 -10.84 4.13
C GLN A 156 14.65 -9.66 3.15
N PHE A 157 14.13 -8.51 3.59
CA PHE A 157 14.19 -7.27 2.82
C PHE A 157 15.65 -6.87 2.59
N GLU A 158 16.45 -6.75 3.66
CA GLU A 158 17.85 -6.35 3.59
C GLU A 158 18.67 -7.27 2.68
N PHE A 159 18.44 -8.59 2.78
CA PHE A 159 19.11 -9.57 1.92
C PHE A 159 18.80 -9.32 0.44
N VAL A 160 17.51 -9.24 0.07
CA VAL A 160 17.11 -9.04 -1.33
C VAL A 160 17.65 -7.71 -1.86
N SER A 161 17.61 -6.66 -1.04
CA SER A 161 18.09 -5.35 -1.43
C SER A 161 19.60 -5.31 -1.62
N SER A 162 20.36 -5.89 -0.69
CA SER A 162 21.81 -6.01 -0.81
C SER A 162 22.20 -6.81 -2.06
N GLU A 163 21.52 -7.93 -2.33
CA GLU A 163 21.74 -8.73 -3.54
C GLU A 163 21.46 -7.93 -4.81
N TRP A 164 20.38 -7.14 -4.81
CA TRP A 164 20.06 -6.29 -5.95
C TRP A 164 21.22 -5.32 -6.24
N PHE A 165 21.71 -4.55 -5.27
CA PHE A 165 22.83 -3.63 -5.53
C PHE A 165 24.14 -4.36 -5.86
N ARG A 166 24.41 -5.52 -5.26
CA ARG A 166 25.58 -6.35 -5.58
C ARG A 166 25.64 -6.75 -7.05
N HIS A 167 24.49 -7.08 -7.64
CA HIS A 167 24.39 -7.49 -9.03
C HIS A 167 24.24 -6.32 -10.02
N ALA A 168 24.35 -5.06 -9.58
CA ALA A 168 24.18 -3.89 -10.45
C ALA A 168 25.13 -3.89 -11.65
N LYS A 169 26.42 -4.17 -11.43
CA LYS A 169 27.43 -4.24 -12.51
C LYS A 169 27.09 -5.30 -13.55
N GLN A 170 26.62 -6.46 -13.11
CA GLN A 170 26.20 -7.54 -14.00
C GLN A 170 24.96 -7.17 -14.81
N ARG A 171 23.99 -6.46 -14.20
CA ARG A 171 22.82 -5.95 -14.92
C ARG A 171 23.21 -4.89 -15.95
N LEU A 172 24.06 -3.93 -15.59
CA LEU A 172 24.55 -2.89 -16.49
C LEU A 172 25.25 -3.49 -17.74
N LEU A 173 26.04 -4.54 -17.57
CA LEU A 173 26.72 -5.21 -18.68
C LEU A 173 25.74 -5.92 -19.64
N ARG A 174 24.55 -6.31 -19.17
CA ARG A 174 23.51 -7.00 -19.95
C ARG A 174 22.52 -6.05 -20.63
N GLU A 175 22.61 -4.75 -20.37
CA GLU A 175 21.78 -3.73 -21.05
C GLU A 175 22.33 -3.33 -22.42
N LYS A 176 23.51 -3.84 -22.78
CA LYS A 176 24.14 -3.63 -24.08
C LYS A 176 23.55 -4.52 -25.17
#